data_AF-A0A0C2GAT9-F1
#
_entry.id   AF-A0A0C2GAT9-F1
#
_cell.length_a   1.000
_cell.length_b   1.000
_cell.length_c   1.000
_cell.angle_alpha   90.00
_cell.angle_beta   90.00
_cell.angle_gamma   90.00
#
_symmetry.space_group_name_H-M   'P 1'
#
loop_
_entity.id
_entity.type
_entity.pdbx_description
1 polymer ?
#
loop_
_entity_poly.entity_id
_entity_poly.type
_entity_poly.pdbx_seq_one_letter_code
_entity_poly.pdbx_strand_id
1 'polypeptide(L)'
;MVIRPPTDTRFNVCIAVQIMKQDLQKVVVKGLPNVKRCIISANEQRGDEYSIIAEGTDFRGVLSEIGIDGRFTNFNNPVIVSEVLGIEAARSCIIKEIMTTMEAHGITLDRRHVMLLADAMTYRYICKARKPL
;
A
#
# COMPACT_ATOMS: atom_id res chain seq x y z
N MET A 1 8.93 23.38 1.80
CA MET A 1 9.17 23.20 0.35
C MET A 1 8.69 24.46 -0.35
N VAL A 2 9.54 25.16 -1.11
CA VAL A 2 9.21 26.44 -1.76
C VAL A 2 9.16 26.22 -3.26
N ILE A 3 7.99 26.41 -3.87
CA ILE A 3 7.82 26.38 -5.33
C ILE A 3 8.30 27.74 -5.86
N ARG A 4 9.32 27.73 -6.71
CA ARG A 4 9.84 28.94 -7.35
C ARG A 4 9.28 29.05 -8.76
N PRO A 5 8.96 30.26 -9.25
CA PRO A 5 8.55 30.44 -10.63
C PRO A 5 9.69 30.03 -11.58
N PRO A 6 9.38 29.47 -12.76
CA PRO A 6 10.39 29.25 -13.79
C PRO A 6 10.97 30.60 -14.24
N THR A 7 12.29 30.74 -14.16
CA THR A 7 13.04 32.01 -14.36
C THR A 7 13.20 32.41 -15.84
N ASP A 8 12.63 31.64 -16.76
CA ASP A 8 12.79 31.88 -18.19
C ASP A 8 11.94 33.09 -18.64
N THR A 9 12.60 34.11 -19.17
CA THR A 9 12.01 35.38 -19.64
C THR A 9 11.10 35.23 -20.86
N ARG A 10 11.00 34.02 -21.45
CA ARG A 10 10.14 33.72 -22.60
C ARG A 10 8.75 33.23 -22.24
N PHE A 11 8.49 32.87 -20.98
CA PHE A 11 7.16 32.42 -20.58
C PHE A 11 6.27 33.61 -20.26
N ASN A 12 5.13 33.68 -20.95
CA ASN A 12 4.07 34.63 -20.61
C ASN A 12 3.59 34.36 -19.17
N VAL A 13 3.29 35.41 -18.39
CA VAL A 13 2.99 35.28 -16.94
C VAL A 13 1.89 34.26 -16.67
N CYS A 14 0.90 34.19 -17.57
CA CYS A 14 -0.18 33.20 -17.52
C CYS A 14 0.33 31.74 -17.55
N ILE A 15 1.33 31.44 -18.37
CA ILE A 15 1.93 30.10 -18.47
C ILE A 15 2.69 29.75 -17.19
N ALA A 16 3.45 30.71 -16.63
CA ALA A 16 4.17 30.49 -15.37
C ALA A 16 3.21 30.18 -14.20
N VAL A 17 2.08 30.89 -14.12
CA VAL A 17 1.04 30.63 -13.12
C VAL A 17 0.39 29.25 -13.34
N GLN A 18 0.15 28.86 -14.59
CA GLN A 18 -0.41 27.54 -14.94
C GLN A 18 0.50 26.40 -14.48
N ILE A 19 1.82 26.54 -14.67
CA ILE A 19 2.84 25.56 -14.23
C ILE A 19 2.88 25.50 -12.70
N MET A 20 2.93 26.64 -12.02
CA MET A 20 2.92 26.69 -10.55
C MET A 20 1.65 26.06 -9.96
N LYS A 21 0.48 26.25 -10.60
CA LYS A 21 -0.76 25.58 -10.21
C LYS A 21 -0.64 24.06 -10.29
N GLN A 22 -0.02 23.52 -11.35
CA GLN A 22 0.19 22.08 -11.50
C GLN A 22 1.20 21.53 -10.48
N ASP A 23 2.25 22.29 -10.17
CA ASP A 23 3.25 21.85 -9.20
C ASP A 23 2.74 21.94 -7.76
N LEU A 24 1.89 22.92 -7.45
CA LEU A 24 1.25 23.04 -6.14
C LEU A 24 0.38 21.82 -5.82
N GLN A 25 -0.29 21.24 -6.82
CA GLN A 25 -1.12 20.04 -6.65
C GLN A 25 -0.31 18.80 -6.26
N LYS A 26 0.99 18.76 -6.55
CA LYS A 26 1.87 17.61 -6.24
C LYS A 26 2.51 17.70 -4.85
N VAL A 27 2.38 18.84 -4.16
CA VAL A 27 3.06 19.05 -2.87
C VAL A 27 2.32 18.33 -1.76
N VAL A 28 3.02 17.42 -1.09
CA VAL A 28 2.55 16.76 0.13
C VAL A 28 2.81 17.68 1.32
N VAL A 29 1.75 18.11 2.00
CA VAL A 29 1.84 19.02 3.17
C VAL A 29 2.29 18.27 4.41
N LYS A 30 1.75 17.07 4.65
CA LYS A 30 2.09 16.20 5.78
C LYS A 30 1.70 14.75 5.46
N GLY A 31 2.46 13.80 6.00
CA GLY A 31 2.17 12.37 5.90
C GLY A 31 3.06 11.64 4.91
N LEU A 32 2.64 10.43 4.53
CA LEU A 32 3.38 9.55 3.63
C LEU A 32 3.10 9.91 2.18
N PRO A 33 4.11 10.19 1.34
CA PRO A 33 3.91 10.61 -0.05
C PRO A 33 3.31 9.52 -0.94
N ASN A 34 3.46 8.25 -0.53
CA ASN A 34 3.03 7.08 -1.27
C ASN A 34 1.64 6.56 -0.84
N VAL A 35 0.95 7.28 0.05
CA VAL A 35 -0.43 6.97 0.49
C VAL A 35 -1.35 8.03 -0.08
N LYS A 36 -2.32 7.63 -0.91
CA LYS A 36 -3.21 8.52 -1.64
C LYS A 36 -4.45 8.91 -0.83
N ARG A 37 -5.04 7.94 -0.13
CA ARG A 37 -6.32 8.10 0.57
C ARG A 37 -6.41 7.16 1.75
N CYS A 38 -7.00 7.62 2.84
CA CYS A 38 -7.37 6.77 3.98
C CYS A 38 -8.88 6.91 4.22
N ILE A 39 -9.54 5.79 4.49
CA ILE A 39 -10.96 5.70 4.80
C ILE A 39 -11.09 5.08 6.18
N ILE A 40 -11.90 5.69 7.04
CA ILE A 40 -12.21 5.16 8.37
C ILE A 40 -13.49 4.34 8.24
N SER A 41 -13.41 3.06 8.57
CA SER A 41 -14.55 2.15 8.62
C SER A 41 -14.84 1.83 10.08
N ALA A 42 -15.96 2.33 10.58
CA ALA A 42 -16.46 2.06 11.92
C ALA A 42 -17.39 0.84 11.87
N ASN A 43 -17.09 -0.18 12.66
CA ASN A 43 -17.97 -1.35 12.78
C ASN A 43 -18.97 -1.12 13.92
N GLU A 44 -20.20 -0.72 13.60
CA GLU A 44 -21.26 -0.47 14.58
C GLU A 44 -21.62 -1.71 15.42
N GLN A 45 -21.35 -2.92 14.92
CA GLN A 45 -21.75 -4.18 15.55
C GLN A 45 -20.80 -4.68 16.66
N ARG A 46 -19.55 -4.19 16.71
CA ARG A 46 -18.54 -4.68 17.66
C ARG A 46 -18.13 -3.70 18.76
N GLY A 47 -18.70 -2.49 18.76
CA GLY A 47 -18.38 -1.45 19.73
C GLY A 47 -16.98 -0.86 19.52
N ASP A 48 -16.88 0.47 19.46
CA ASP A 48 -15.67 1.32 19.47
C ASP A 48 -14.40 0.88 18.68
N GLU A 49 -14.47 -0.12 17.80
CA GLU A 49 -13.38 -0.57 16.95
C GLU A 49 -13.42 0.17 15.61
N TYR A 50 -12.45 1.07 15.42
CA TYR A 50 -12.22 1.77 14.15
C TYR A 50 -11.15 1.06 13.34
N SER A 51 -11.49 0.70 12.11
CA SER A 51 -10.52 0.18 11.14
C SER A 51 -10.18 1.26 10.12
N ILE A 52 -8.90 1.36 9.76
CA ILE A 52 -8.43 2.32 8.76
C ILE A 52 -8.05 1.53 7.51
N ILE A 53 -8.64 1.90 6.37
CA ILE A 53 -8.30 1.36 5.06
C ILE A 53 -7.49 2.43 4.34
N ALA A 54 -6.20 2.17 4.14
CA ALA A 54 -5.30 3.06 3.42
C ALA A 54 -5.03 2.55 2.00
N GLU A 55 -5.19 3.43 1.01
CA GLU A 55 -4.79 3.20 -0.37
C GLU A 55 -3.39 3.78 -0.57
N GLY A 56 -2.39 2.91 -0.70
CA GLY A 56 -1.01 3.31 -0.91
C GLY A 56 -0.10 2.13 -1.15
N THR A 57 1.19 2.41 -1.40
CA THR A 57 2.23 1.38 -1.59
C THR A 57 3.23 1.31 -0.44
N ASP A 58 3.26 2.31 0.45
CA ASP A 58 4.26 2.38 1.50
C ASP A 58 3.81 1.72 2.81
N PHE A 59 3.99 0.40 2.86
CA PHE A 59 3.66 -0.39 4.04
C PHE A 59 4.59 -0.09 5.22
N ARG A 60 5.88 0.16 4.97
CA ARG A 60 6.87 0.39 6.04
C ARG A 60 6.64 1.72 6.74
N GLY A 61 6.29 2.76 5.98
CA GLY A 61 5.88 4.05 6.51
C GLY A 61 4.65 3.92 7.41
N VAL A 62 3.63 3.19 6.96
CA VAL A 62 2.39 2.97 7.73
C VAL A 62 2.68 2.26 9.06
N LEU A 63 3.52 1.22 9.07
CA LEU A 63 3.88 0.53 10.31
C LEU A 63 4.65 1.39 11.32
N SER A 64 5.27 2.49 10.86
CA SER A 64 6.06 3.38 11.71
C SER A 64 5.25 4.56 12.28
N GLU A 65 4.00 4.72 11.85
CA GLU A 65 3.15 5.84 12.27
C GLU A 65 2.59 5.62 13.68
N ILE A 66 2.52 6.69 14.47
CA ILE A 66 2.05 6.64 15.85
C ILE A 66 0.55 6.37 15.87
N GLY A 67 0.11 5.42 16.69
CA GLY A 67 -1.30 5.04 16.83
C GLY A 67 -1.75 3.89 15.93
N ILE A 68 -0.84 3.32 15.13
CA ILE A 68 -1.10 2.12 14.33
C ILE A 68 -0.54 0.89 15.05
N ASP A 69 -1.39 -0.12 15.29
CA ASP A 69 -0.92 -1.42 15.76
C ASP A 69 -0.46 -2.28 14.57
N GLY A 70 0.86 -2.39 14.41
CA GLY A 70 1.48 -3.19 13.35
C GLY A 70 1.14 -4.68 13.39
N ARG A 71 0.69 -5.22 14.53
CA ARG A 71 0.32 -6.65 14.65
C ARG A 71 -0.97 -6.99 13.92
N PHE A 72 -1.88 -6.02 13.80
CA PHE A 72 -3.17 -6.18 13.13
C PHE A 72 -3.20 -5.53 11.74
N THR A 73 -2.14 -4.83 11.35
CA THR A 73 -2.03 -4.20 10.04
C THR A 73 -1.67 -5.23 8.97
N ASN A 74 -2.45 -5.28 7.89
CA ASN A 74 -2.21 -6.17 6.76
C ASN A 74 -2.05 -5.35 5.47
N PHE A 75 -1.38 -5.93 4.48
CA PHE A 75 -1.17 -5.32 3.19
C PHE A 75 -1.53 -6.31 2.09
N ASN A 76 -1.95 -5.82 0.92
CA ASN A 76 -2.38 -6.67 -0.19
C ASN A 76 -1.21 -7.18 -1.05
N ASN A 77 -0.12 -6.42 -1.15
CA ASN A 77 1.00 -6.75 -2.02
C ASN A 77 2.03 -7.65 -1.30
N PRO A 78 2.16 -8.93 -1.68
CA PRO A 78 3.07 -9.86 -1.03
C PRO A 78 4.56 -9.54 -1.26
N VAL A 79 4.90 -8.82 -2.33
CA VAL A 79 6.29 -8.40 -2.60
C VAL A 79 6.76 -7.41 -1.54
N ILE A 80 5.96 -6.37 -1.28
CA ILE A 80 6.27 -5.35 -0.29
C ILE A 80 6.27 -5.97 1.13
N VAL A 81 5.31 -6.86 1.42
CA VAL A 81 5.30 -7.61 2.69
C VAL A 81 6.57 -8.45 2.84
N SER A 82 7.05 -9.09 1.78
CA SER A 82 8.29 -9.88 1.84
C SER A 82 9.53 -9.04 2.13
N GLU A 83 9.56 -7.79 1.66
CA GLU A 83 10.65 -6.86 1.89
C GLU A 83 10.65 -6.31 3.33
N VAL A 84 9.47 -6.09 3.91
CA VAL A 84 9.30 -5.48 5.23
C VAL A 84 9.27 -6.51 6.37
N LEU A 85 8.51 -7.59 6.22
CA LEU A 85 8.26 -8.60 7.27
C LEU A 85 8.89 -9.97 6.97
N GLY A 86 9.33 -10.21 5.72
CA GLY A 86 9.98 -11.46 5.32
C GLY A 86 9.08 -12.45 4.59
N ILE A 87 9.67 -13.57 4.17
CA ILE A 87 9.04 -14.51 3.22
C ILE A 87 7.84 -15.26 3.82
N GLU A 88 7.84 -15.54 5.12
CA GLU A 88 6.74 -16.26 5.78
C GLU A 88 5.50 -15.38 5.99
N ALA A 89 5.71 -14.09 6.24
CA ALA A 89 4.64 -13.10 6.25
C ALA A 89 4.01 -12.98 4.85
N ALA A 90 4.83 -12.98 3.79
CA ALA A 90 4.35 -12.97 2.42
C ALA A 90 3.55 -14.23 2.06
N ARG A 91 3.97 -15.42 2.53
CA ARG A 91 3.20 -16.66 2.37
C ARG A 91 1.80 -16.51 2.98
N SER A 92 1.74 -16.05 4.23
CA SER A 92 0.49 -15.87 4.97
C SER A 92 -0.43 -14.83 4.30
N CYS A 93 0.16 -13.75 3.79
CA CYS A 93 -0.52 -12.71 3.01
C CYS A 93 -1.18 -13.29 1.75
N ILE A 94 -0.46 -14.10 0.95
CA ILE A 94 -1.00 -14.72 -0.26
C ILE A 94 -2.19 -15.62 0.07
N ILE A 95 -2.06 -16.45 1.12
CA ILE A 95 -3.14 -17.35 1.54
C ILE A 95 -4.38 -16.55 1.91
N LYS A 96 -4.21 -15.49 2.72
CA LYS A 96 -5.32 -14.64 3.16
C LYS A 96 -6.01 -13.95 1.99
N GLU A 97 -5.24 -13.35 1.08
CA GLU A 97 -5.79 -12.59 -0.05
C GLU A 97 -6.59 -13.47 -1.01
N ILE A 98 -6.07 -14.66 -1.33
CA ILE A 98 -6.75 -15.61 -2.21
C ILE A 98 -8.05 -16.09 -1.56
N MET A 99 -8.01 -16.44 -0.27
CA MET A 99 -9.21 -16.87 0.46
C MET A 99 -10.26 -15.76 0.50
N THR A 100 -9.88 -14.53 0.87
CA THR A 100 -10.80 -13.38 0.93
C THR A 100 -11.41 -13.05 -0.44
N THR A 101 -10.63 -13.15 -1.53
CA THR A 101 -11.14 -12.90 -2.89
C THR A 101 -12.11 -13.99 -3.35
N MET A 102 -11.79 -15.26 -3.10
CA MET A 102 -12.65 -16.38 -3.49
C MET A 102 -13.95 -16.40 -2.69
N GLU A 103 -13.88 -16.08 -1.39
CA GLU A 103 -15.06 -15.91 -0.52
C GLU A 103 -15.97 -14.79 -1.03
N ALA A 104 -15.40 -13.65 -1.46
CA ALA A 104 -16.18 -12.54 -2.03
C ALA A 104 -16.91 -12.93 -3.33
N HIS A 105 -16.38 -13.88 -4.09
CA HIS A 105 -17.01 -14.45 -5.29
C HIS A 105 -17.92 -15.66 -5.01
N GLY A 106 -18.07 -16.07 -3.74
CA GLY A 106 -18.89 -17.22 -3.35
C GLY A 106 -18.28 -18.58 -3.71
N ILE A 107 -16.98 -18.62 -3.99
CA ILE A 107 -16.26 -19.85 -4.34
C ILE A 107 -15.62 -20.41 -3.06
N THR A 108 -16.08 -21.57 -2.61
CA THR A 108 -15.46 -22.28 -1.48
C THR A 108 -14.27 -23.10 -1.97
N LEU A 109 -13.07 -22.76 -1.50
CA LEU A 109 -11.83 -23.45 -1.85
C LEU A 109 -11.14 -23.96 -0.58
N ASP A 110 -10.68 -25.20 -0.60
CA ASP A 110 -9.96 -25.77 0.56
C ASP A 110 -8.61 -25.07 0.75
N ARG A 111 -8.35 -24.60 1.98
CA ARG A 111 -7.09 -23.98 2.40
C ARG A 111 -5.86 -24.80 2.02
N ARG A 112 -5.96 -26.14 1.94
CA ARG A 112 -4.84 -27.02 1.54
C ARG A 112 -4.34 -26.72 0.14
N HIS A 113 -5.23 -26.40 -0.81
CA HIS A 113 -4.84 -26.06 -2.18
C HIS A 113 -4.12 -24.71 -2.23
N VAL A 114 -4.63 -23.71 -1.52
CA VAL A 114 -4.03 -22.38 -1.44
C VAL A 114 -2.67 -22.42 -0.75
N MET A 115 -2.53 -23.25 0.28
CA MET A 115 -1.28 -23.40 1.02
C MET A 115 -0.15 -23.91 0.11
N LEU A 116 -0.43 -24.93 -0.70
CA LEU A 116 0.54 -25.49 -1.64
C LEU A 116 0.91 -24.50 -2.76
N LEU A 117 -0.06 -23.71 -3.24
CA LEU A 117 0.19 -22.62 -4.18
C LEU A 117 1.08 -21.54 -3.56
N ALA A 118 0.77 -21.11 -2.33
CA ALA A 118 1.54 -20.10 -1.61
C ALA A 118 3.00 -20.55 -1.41
N ASP A 119 3.22 -21.81 -1.02
CA ASP A 119 4.56 -22.41 -0.91
C ASP A 119 5.34 -22.36 -2.23
N ALA A 120 4.69 -22.71 -3.34
CA ALA A 120 5.32 -22.66 -4.66
C ALA A 120 5.70 -21.23 -5.08
N MET A 121 4.85 -20.25 -4.78
CA MET A 121 5.10 -18.83 -5.06
C MET A 121 6.24 -18.26 -4.21
N THR A 122 6.29 -18.58 -2.91
CA THR A 122 7.33 -18.08 -2.00
C THR A 122 8.67 -18.77 -2.21
N TYR A 123 8.68 -20.06 -2.49
CA TYR A 123 9.92 -20.82 -2.73
C TYR A 123 10.70 -20.26 -3.93
N ARG A 124 10.00 -19.94 -5.02
CA ARG A 124 10.65 -19.73 -6.33
C ARG A 124 10.52 -18.31 -6.89
N TYR A 125 9.38 -17.65 -6.72
CA TYR A 125 9.08 -16.41 -7.43
C TYR A 125 9.50 -15.18 -6.64
N ILE A 126 9.11 -15.09 -5.37
CA ILE A 126 9.44 -13.92 -4.54
C ILE A 126 10.93 -13.92 -4.17
N CYS A 127 11.51 -15.08 -3.83
CA CYS A 127 12.94 -15.20 -3.52
C CYS A 127 13.85 -14.85 -4.72
N LYS A 128 13.40 -15.11 -5.96
CA LYS A 128 14.20 -14.84 -7.17
C LYS A 128 14.04 -13.39 -7.66
N ALA A 129 12.89 -12.76 -7.41
CA ALA A 129 12.66 -11.33 -7.68
C ALA A 129 13.59 -10.40 -6.89
N ARG A 130 14.23 -10.92 -5.82
CA ARG A 130 15.20 -10.18 -4.99
C ARG A 130 16.62 -10.09 -5.58
N LYS A 131 16.92 -10.72 -6.71
CA LYS A 131 18.23 -10.55 -7.35
C LYS A 131 18.23 -9.25 -8.17
N PRO A 132 18.97 -8.20 -7.76
CA PRO A 132 19.31 -7.14 -8.70
C PRO A 132 20.17 -7.76 -9.82
N LEU A 133 19.91 -7.33 -11.05
CA LEU A 133 20.85 -7.47 -12.17
C LEU A 133 22.15 -6.73 -11.84
#